data_AF-A0A956ILJ8-F1
#
_entry.id   AF-A0A956ILJ8-F1
#
_cell.length_a   1.000
_cell.length_b   1.000
_cell.length_c   1.000
_cell.angle_alpha   90.00
_cell.angle_beta   90.00
_cell.angle_gamma   90.00
#
_symmetry.space_group_name_H-M   'P 1'
#
loop_
_entity.id
_entity.type
_entity.pdbx_description
1 polymer ?
#
loop_
_entity_poly.entity_id
_entity_poly.type
_entity_poly.pdbx_seq_one_letter_code
_entity_poly.pdbx_strand_id
1 'polypeptide(L)'
;MRRWLGLVSAFGLFCCQGAIGDGGGGDEVEPPTGTEGYELQAPVLPRLTAAQYRNTVLDLLGGDLPETPLEADTNPYLFFSIGATSTELSEVGVQLLEEAADRLASTVFANEARRLELVGCEPSGVDACASDFIAAFGRRAFRRPLSAEEQTRWEAVAADLGEGDGWLGLQMVVSGMLQAPSFVYRVELGEPDEADPTRRRYTGFEMASRLSYLLWNTTPDDTLLDAAAAGDLDHAAGVDQQARRLLADPRASQAVQDFFAQYFDLGRLDGVTRDVASYPQFSEGLPEAMRTEVRLMVDDFVNRRQADVRGVFSTRRTFVNSELAALYGVEAEGATPIAFVPVELPEDGPRAGLLTLGAFLAMNAHETETSPT
;
A
#
# COMPACT_ATOMS: atom_id res chain seq x y z
N MET A 1 -53.52 -20.24 -4.91
CA MET A 1 -54.15 -21.38 -5.63
C MET A 1 -54.01 -21.18 -7.12
N ARG A 2 -53.16 -21.99 -7.77
CA ARG A 2 -53.21 -22.52 -9.15
C ARG A 2 -51.79 -22.73 -9.67
N ARG A 3 -51.47 -24.02 -9.75
CA ARG A 3 -50.30 -24.66 -10.36
C ARG A 3 -50.42 -24.65 -11.88
N TRP A 4 -49.29 -24.74 -12.59
CA TRP A 4 -49.04 -25.49 -13.84
C TRP A 4 -47.50 -25.47 -14.03
N LEU A 5 -46.77 -26.57 -13.75
CA LEU A 5 -46.16 -27.50 -14.74
C LEU A 5 -45.81 -26.81 -16.07
N GLY A 6 -44.59 -26.76 -16.59
CA GLY A 6 -43.42 -27.64 -16.43
C GLY A 6 -42.95 -27.96 -17.85
N LEU A 7 -41.72 -27.57 -18.24
CA LEU A 7 -41.05 -28.09 -19.43
C LEU A 7 -39.54 -27.82 -19.36
N VAL A 8 -38.82 -28.90 -19.14
CA VAL A 8 -37.37 -29.05 -19.34
C VAL A 8 -37.14 -29.16 -20.84
N SER A 9 -36.15 -28.44 -21.36
CA SER A 9 -35.50 -28.79 -22.63
C SER A 9 -34.07 -28.27 -22.64
N ALA A 10 -33.16 -29.24 -22.63
CA ALA A 10 -31.74 -29.08 -22.87
C ALA A 10 -31.49 -28.96 -24.39
N PHE A 11 -30.67 -27.99 -24.78
CA PHE A 11 -29.97 -27.86 -26.07
C PHE A 11 -28.82 -26.91 -25.75
N GLY A 12 -27.54 -27.18 -25.97
CA GLY A 12 -26.87 -28.05 -26.92
C GLY A 12 -25.68 -27.21 -27.40
N LEU A 13 -24.47 -27.53 -26.95
CA LEU A 13 -23.24 -26.86 -27.37
C LEU A 13 -23.09 -26.95 -28.90
N PHE A 14 -22.73 -25.85 -29.54
CA PHE A 14 -22.03 -25.87 -30.82
C PHE A 14 -20.73 -25.08 -30.67
N CYS A 15 -19.62 -25.82 -30.63
CA CYS A 15 -18.28 -25.30 -30.81
C CYS A 15 -18.08 -24.89 -32.27
N CYS A 16 -17.43 -23.75 -32.50
CA CYS A 16 -16.81 -23.44 -33.78
C CYS A 16 -15.58 -24.33 -33.99
N GLN A 17 -15.51 -24.95 -35.16
CA GLN A 17 -14.44 -25.84 -35.59
C GLN A 17 -13.52 -25.06 -36.55
N GLY A 18 -12.24 -24.96 -36.20
CA GLY A 18 -11.18 -24.47 -37.07
C GLY A 18 -9.94 -25.33 -36.84
N ALA A 19 -9.62 -26.19 -37.79
CA ALA A 19 -8.51 -27.14 -37.73
C ALA A 19 -7.29 -26.60 -38.48
N ILE A 20 -6.13 -26.60 -37.84
CA ILE A 20 -4.81 -26.62 -38.48
C ILE A 20 -3.88 -27.50 -37.64
N GLY A 21 -3.34 -28.56 -38.25
CA GLY A 21 -2.13 -29.26 -37.78
C GLY A 21 -2.33 -30.69 -37.30
N ASP A 22 -2.11 -31.64 -38.22
CA ASP A 22 -2.04 -33.08 -38.01
C ASP A 22 -0.73 -33.48 -37.30
N GLY A 23 -0.79 -34.32 -36.26
CA GLY A 23 0.40 -34.72 -35.51
C GLY A 23 0.16 -35.45 -34.19
N GLY A 24 -0.44 -36.66 -34.25
CA GLY A 24 -0.14 -37.84 -33.42
C GLY A 24 -0.12 -37.76 -31.88
N GLY A 25 -1.04 -38.52 -31.26
CA GLY A 25 -0.91 -39.02 -29.88
C GLY A 25 -1.95 -38.45 -28.91
N GLY A 26 -3.17 -39.00 -28.94
CA GLY A 26 -4.22 -38.63 -27.99
C GLY A 26 -4.06 -39.36 -26.66
N ASP A 27 -3.46 -38.71 -25.67
CA ASP A 27 -3.86 -38.91 -24.28
C ASP A 27 -5.09 -38.01 -24.06
N GLU A 28 -6.24 -38.63 -23.78
CA GLU A 28 -7.40 -37.92 -23.25
C GLU A 28 -6.98 -37.29 -21.91
N VAL A 29 -6.68 -35.99 -21.92
CA VAL A 29 -6.52 -35.22 -20.69
C VAL A 29 -7.90 -35.11 -20.06
N GLU A 30 -8.18 -36.02 -19.15
CA GLU A 30 -9.32 -35.93 -18.23
C GLU A 30 -9.28 -34.55 -17.56
N PRO A 31 -10.39 -33.78 -17.54
CA PRO A 31 -10.43 -32.53 -16.79
C PRO A 31 -10.10 -32.84 -15.33
N PRO A 32 -9.27 -32.04 -14.64
CA PRO A 32 -8.90 -32.31 -13.25
C PRO A 32 -10.18 -32.42 -12.42
N THR A 33 -10.46 -33.63 -11.94
CA THR A 33 -11.61 -33.96 -11.06
C THR A 33 -11.31 -33.65 -9.59
N GLY A 34 -10.20 -32.98 -9.30
CA GLY A 34 -9.87 -32.49 -7.98
C GLY A 34 -10.51 -31.15 -7.70
N THR A 35 -11.58 -31.12 -6.89
CA THR A 35 -11.71 -30.04 -5.91
C THR A 35 -10.58 -30.22 -4.91
N GLU A 36 -9.37 -29.80 -5.25
CA GLU A 36 -8.37 -29.54 -4.22
C GLU A 36 -9.00 -28.47 -3.32
N GLY A 37 -9.35 -28.88 -2.10
CA GLY A 37 -9.88 -27.97 -1.11
C GLY A 37 -8.86 -26.86 -0.93
N TYR A 38 -9.30 -25.61 -1.00
CA TYR A 38 -8.46 -24.46 -0.69
C TYR A 38 -7.85 -24.66 0.71
N GLU A 39 -6.54 -24.89 0.77
CA GLU A 39 -5.80 -25.01 2.02
C GLU A 39 -5.57 -23.60 2.56
N LEU A 40 -6.07 -23.34 3.77
CA LEU A 40 -5.89 -22.06 4.43
C LEU A 40 -4.39 -21.86 4.73
N GLN A 41 -3.86 -20.71 4.34
CA GLN A 41 -2.48 -20.37 4.68
C GLN A 41 -2.32 -20.23 6.20
N ALA A 42 -1.14 -20.57 6.70
CA ALA A 42 -0.81 -20.39 8.10
C ALA A 42 -0.87 -18.90 8.48
N PRO A 43 -1.19 -18.58 9.75
CA PRO A 43 -1.12 -17.21 10.23
C PRO A 43 0.28 -16.63 10.04
N VAL A 44 0.34 -15.36 9.65
CA VAL A 44 1.59 -14.64 9.36
C VAL A 44 1.70 -13.40 10.23
N LEU A 45 2.92 -12.88 10.37
CA LEU A 45 3.19 -11.59 11.01
C LEU A 45 3.90 -10.70 10.01
N PRO A 46 3.20 -10.12 9.02
CA PRO A 46 3.87 -9.28 8.03
C PRO A 46 4.50 -8.07 8.70
N ARG A 47 5.77 -7.84 8.44
CA ARG A 47 6.46 -6.59 8.76
C ARG A 47 5.79 -5.42 8.03
N LEU A 48 5.83 -4.22 8.59
CA LEU A 48 5.56 -3.03 7.81
C LEU A 48 6.67 -2.85 6.78
N THR A 49 6.28 -2.60 5.53
CA THR A 49 7.22 -2.08 4.53
C THR A 49 7.73 -0.70 4.96
N ALA A 50 8.87 -0.25 4.43
CA ALA A 50 9.41 1.09 4.68
C ALA A 50 8.39 2.18 4.35
N ALA A 51 7.62 2.02 3.27
CA ALA A 51 6.53 2.92 2.91
C ALA A 51 5.40 2.91 3.96
N GLN A 52 4.97 1.73 4.41
CA GLN A 52 3.93 1.59 5.43
C GLN A 52 4.36 2.16 6.78
N TYR A 53 5.61 1.96 7.18
CA TYR A 53 6.19 2.55 8.38
C TYR A 53 6.10 4.08 8.30
N ARG A 54 6.60 4.68 7.21
CA ARG A 54 6.61 6.13 6.99
C ARG A 54 5.21 6.72 7.00
N ASN A 55 4.28 6.12 6.27
CA ASN A 55 2.88 6.57 6.22
C ASN A 55 2.22 6.47 7.60
N THR A 56 2.47 5.38 8.33
CA THR A 56 1.92 5.17 9.67
C THR A 56 2.45 6.19 10.66
N VAL A 57 3.75 6.45 10.67
CA VAL A 57 4.34 7.48 11.53
C VAL A 57 3.77 8.86 11.20
N LEU A 58 3.59 9.17 9.91
CA LEU A 58 2.97 10.44 9.49
C LEU A 58 1.54 10.58 10.02
N ASP A 59 0.73 9.52 9.96
CA ASP A 59 -0.63 9.52 10.51
C ASP A 59 -0.66 9.64 12.05
N LEU A 60 0.38 9.13 12.75
CA LEU A 60 0.47 9.14 14.20
C LEU A 60 1.00 10.46 14.75
N LEU A 61 2.04 11.02 14.13
CA LEU A 61 2.77 12.19 14.62
C LEU A 61 2.38 13.49 13.92
N GLY A 62 1.79 13.40 12.72
CA GLY A 62 1.40 14.53 11.89
C GLY A 62 2.56 15.40 11.43
N GLY A 63 2.24 16.40 10.60
CA GLY A 63 3.16 17.46 10.16
C GLY A 63 4.40 16.99 9.40
N ASP A 64 5.35 17.91 9.21
CA ASP A 64 6.60 17.60 8.54
C ASP A 64 7.50 16.76 9.45
N LEU A 65 7.96 15.62 8.94
CA LEU A 65 8.84 14.71 9.63
C LEU A 65 10.17 14.59 8.87
N PRO A 66 11.30 14.44 9.58
CA PRO A 66 12.58 14.24 8.93
C PRO A 66 12.62 12.90 8.19
N GLU A 67 13.33 12.87 7.07
CA GLU A 67 13.66 11.62 6.39
C GLU A 67 14.53 10.72 7.29
N THR A 68 14.08 9.48 7.45
CA THR A 68 14.79 8.45 8.22
C THR A 68 15.13 7.27 7.31
N PRO A 69 16.42 6.91 7.18
CA PRO A 69 16.81 5.70 6.46
C PRO A 69 16.18 4.47 7.11
N LEU A 70 15.67 3.56 6.30
CA LEU A 70 15.17 2.25 6.72
C LEU A 70 15.84 1.20 5.85
N GLU A 71 15.92 -0.03 6.37
CA GLU A 71 16.33 -1.16 5.55
C GLU A 71 15.41 -1.30 4.34
N ALA A 72 15.99 -1.51 3.16
CA ALA A 72 15.22 -1.72 1.95
C ALA A 72 14.36 -2.97 2.06
N ASP A 73 13.09 -2.87 1.66
CA ASP A 73 12.22 -4.03 1.63
C ASP A 73 12.66 -5.04 0.57
N THR A 74 12.47 -6.31 0.87
CA THR A 74 12.67 -7.37 -0.12
C THR A 74 11.46 -7.40 -1.05
N ASN A 75 11.73 -7.58 -2.35
CA ASN A 75 10.70 -7.63 -3.37
C ASN A 75 10.57 -9.02 -4.03
N PRO A 76 10.25 -10.09 -3.28
CA PRO A 76 9.98 -11.37 -3.90
C PRO A 76 8.66 -11.26 -4.68
N TYR A 77 8.71 -11.59 -5.97
CA TYR A 77 7.54 -11.61 -6.85
C TYR A 77 6.83 -10.25 -7.04
N LEU A 78 7.59 -9.15 -7.15
CA LEU A 78 7.11 -7.80 -7.50
C LEU A 78 6.30 -7.04 -6.43
N PHE A 79 5.98 -7.67 -5.29
CA PHE A 79 5.29 -7.00 -4.19
C PHE A 79 6.05 -7.04 -2.87
N PHE A 80 6.39 -5.87 -2.32
CA PHE A 80 7.06 -5.75 -1.02
C PHE A 80 6.20 -6.29 0.13
N SER A 81 4.86 -6.22 0.03
CA SER A 81 3.96 -6.79 1.04
C SER A 81 4.07 -8.31 1.13
N ILE A 82 4.47 -9.00 0.05
CA ILE A 82 4.74 -10.43 0.07
C ILE A 82 6.08 -10.68 0.77
N GLY A 83 7.13 -9.93 0.41
CA GLY A 83 8.43 -10.02 1.08
C GLY A 83 8.38 -9.73 2.57
N ALA A 84 7.51 -8.82 2.98
CA ALA A 84 7.25 -8.51 4.37
C ALA A 84 6.71 -9.69 5.19
N THR A 85 6.15 -10.74 4.57
CA THR A 85 5.71 -11.95 5.26
C THR A 85 6.81 -12.99 5.46
N SER A 86 7.95 -12.83 4.78
CA SER A 86 9.02 -13.84 4.71
C SER A 86 10.39 -13.34 5.19
N THR A 87 10.52 -12.06 5.55
CA THR A 87 11.82 -11.44 5.81
C THR A 87 12.02 -11.16 7.30
N GLU A 88 13.13 -11.68 7.83
CA GLU A 88 13.61 -11.34 9.17
C GLU A 88 14.32 -9.97 9.14
N LEU A 89 14.21 -9.20 10.23
CA LEU A 89 14.98 -7.97 10.39
C LEU A 89 16.46 -8.29 10.56
N SER A 90 17.32 -7.67 9.75
CA SER A 90 18.76 -7.72 10.01
C SER A 90 19.14 -6.88 11.24
N GLU A 91 20.33 -7.12 11.80
CA GLU A 91 20.85 -6.29 12.90
C GLU A 91 20.91 -4.80 12.50
N VAL A 92 21.27 -4.52 11.24
CA VAL A 92 21.28 -3.16 10.70
C VAL A 92 19.86 -2.60 10.58
N GLY A 93 18.90 -3.42 10.14
CA GLY A 93 17.50 -3.03 10.06
C GLY A 93 16.91 -2.65 11.43
N VAL A 94 17.27 -3.38 12.49
CA VAL A 94 16.87 -3.05 13.86
C VAL A 94 17.47 -1.71 14.29
N GLN A 95 18.78 -1.50 14.06
CA GLN A 95 19.44 -0.23 14.39
C GLN A 95 18.80 0.96 13.65
N LEU A 96 18.50 0.80 12.36
CA LEU A 96 17.86 1.86 11.57
C LEU A 96 16.44 2.20 12.07
N LEU A 97 15.68 1.21 12.54
CA LEU A 97 14.36 1.43 13.12
C LEU A 97 14.45 2.19 14.46
N GLU A 98 15.42 1.85 15.30
CA GLU A 98 15.70 2.55 16.56
C GLU A 98 16.10 4.00 16.30
N GLU A 99 17.09 4.23 15.42
CA GLU A 99 17.52 5.58 15.04
C GLU A 99 16.38 6.40 14.42
N ALA A 100 15.52 5.78 13.61
CA ALA A 100 14.35 6.42 13.05
C ALA A 100 13.35 6.83 14.14
N ALA A 101 12.97 5.90 15.03
CA ALA A 101 12.01 6.14 16.09
C ALA A 101 12.46 7.26 17.03
N ASP A 102 13.73 7.25 17.46
CA ASP A 102 14.33 8.28 18.31
C ASP A 102 14.34 9.65 17.62
N ARG A 103 14.75 9.69 16.35
CA ARG A 103 14.81 10.94 15.59
C ARG A 103 13.42 11.53 15.35
N LEU A 104 12.43 10.70 15.06
CA LEU A 104 11.04 11.12 14.84
C LEU A 104 10.42 11.65 16.14
N ALA A 105 10.52 10.88 17.23
CA ALA A 105 9.99 11.27 18.54
C ALA A 105 10.66 12.57 19.03
N SER A 106 11.99 12.64 19.04
CA SER A 106 12.70 13.84 19.49
C SER A 106 12.39 15.08 18.65
N THR A 107 12.19 14.94 17.34
CA THR A 107 11.83 16.08 16.48
C THR A 107 10.46 16.66 16.84
N VAL A 108 9.47 15.81 17.12
CA VAL A 108 8.14 16.24 17.52
C VAL A 108 8.16 16.85 18.92
N PHE A 109 8.81 16.18 19.87
CA PHE A 109 8.83 16.59 21.28
C PHE A 109 9.73 17.80 21.58
N ALA A 110 10.70 18.10 20.70
CA ALA A 110 11.49 19.33 20.78
C ALA A 110 10.68 20.59 20.44
N ASN A 111 9.54 20.46 19.75
CA ASN A 111 8.66 21.57 19.42
C ASN A 111 7.47 21.61 20.38
N GLU A 112 7.40 22.67 21.20
CA GLU A 112 6.37 22.82 22.23
C GLU A 112 4.94 22.82 21.69
N ALA A 113 4.70 23.48 20.55
CA ALA A 113 3.38 23.51 19.94
C ALA A 113 2.97 22.12 19.42
N ARG A 114 3.91 21.41 18.78
CA ARG A 114 3.63 20.06 18.23
C ARG A 114 3.41 19.01 19.30
N ARG A 115 4.23 19.00 20.37
CA ARG A 115 4.05 18.04 21.47
C ARG A 115 2.74 18.28 22.22
N LEU A 116 2.34 19.54 22.38
CA LEU A 116 1.07 19.87 23.02
C LEU A 116 -0.12 19.52 22.13
N GLU A 117 -0.02 19.71 20.82
CA GLU A 117 -1.04 19.26 19.85
C GLU A 117 -1.18 17.73 19.84
N LEU A 118 -0.05 17.01 19.85
CA LEU A 118 -0.04 15.55 19.86
C LEU A 118 -0.58 14.95 21.17
N VAL A 119 -0.19 15.51 22.32
CA VAL A 119 -0.56 14.97 23.64
C VAL A 119 -1.93 15.49 24.11
N GLY A 120 -2.30 16.72 23.76
CA GLY A 120 -3.58 17.35 24.11
C GLY A 120 -3.67 17.89 25.54
N CYS A 121 -2.66 17.66 26.37
CA CYS A 121 -2.56 18.13 27.77
C CYS A 121 -1.10 18.25 28.19
N GLU A 122 -0.84 18.89 29.34
CA GLU A 122 0.50 19.04 29.91
C GLU A 122 0.73 17.95 30.97
N PRO A 123 1.67 17.01 30.74
CA PRO A 123 1.94 15.92 31.68
C PRO A 123 2.81 16.38 32.84
N SER A 124 2.48 15.92 34.05
CA SER A 124 3.31 16.08 35.25
C SER A 124 3.82 14.71 35.73
N GLY A 125 4.88 14.23 35.09
CA GLY A 125 5.36 12.85 35.28
C GLY A 125 4.38 11.84 34.67
N VAL A 126 4.11 10.75 35.39
CA VAL A 126 3.12 9.73 34.98
C VAL A 126 1.80 9.98 35.71
N ASP A 127 1.03 10.92 35.18
CA ASP A 127 -0.29 11.31 35.67
C ASP A 127 -1.42 10.84 34.72
N ALA A 128 -2.64 11.33 34.93
CA ALA A 128 -3.78 10.99 34.09
C ALA A 128 -3.58 11.45 32.63
N CYS A 129 -2.93 12.59 32.40
CA CYS A 129 -2.63 13.08 31.06
C CYS A 129 -1.70 12.11 30.33
N ALA A 130 -0.60 11.70 30.98
CA ALA A 130 0.34 10.74 30.41
C ALA A 130 -0.33 9.37 30.16
N SER A 131 -1.10 8.86 31.13
CA SER A 131 -1.79 7.57 31.02
C SER A 131 -2.80 7.54 29.86
N ASP A 132 -3.62 8.59 29.73
CA ASP A 132 -4.62 8.72 28.65
C ASP A 132 -3.93 8.84 27.29
N PHE A 133 -2.84 9.61 27.20
CA PHE A 133 -2.05 9.70 25.97
C PHE A 133 -1.42 8.36 25.59
N ILE A 134 -0.81 7.64 26.54
CA ILE A 134 -0.23 6.31 26.30
C ILE A 134 -1.31 5.36 25.75
N ALA A 135 -2.51 5.37 26.33
CA ALA A 135 -3.62 4.55 25.88
C ALA A 135 -4.08 4.91 24.47
N ALA A 136 -4.27 6.20 24.18
CA ALA A 136 -4.75 6.70 22.89
C ALA A 136 -3.71 6.49 21.77
N PHE A 137 -2.45 6.85 22.03
CA PHE A 137 -1.36 6.66 21.08
C PHE A 137 -1.08 5.18 20.85
N GLY A 138 -1.01 4.39 21.93
CA GLY A 138 -0.81 2.94 21.86
C GLY A 138 -1.92 2.23 21.08
N ARG A 139 -3.17 2.68 21.22
CA ARG A 139 -4.31 2.16 20.46
C ARG A 139 -4.10 2.30 18.95
N ARG A 140 -3.62 3.46 18.49
CA ARG A 140 -3.38 3.72 17.06
C ARG A 140 -2.07 3.09 16.57
N ALA A 141 -1.02 3.10 17.40
CA ALA A 141 0.28 2.52 17.09
C ALA A 141 0.21 0.99 16.96
N PHE A 142 -0.46 0.31 17.90
CA PHE A 142 -0.60 -1.14 17.91
C PHE A 142 -1.88 -1.63 17.26
N ARG A 143 -2.74 -0.70 16.83
CA ARG A 143 -3.96 -0.94 16.04
C ARG A 143 -5.00 -1.79 16.77
N ARG A 144 -4.94 -1.75 18.09
CA ARG A 144 -5.86 -2.37 19.05
C ARG A 144 -5.67 -1.69 20.41
N PRO A 145 -6.66 -1.75 21.32
CA PRO A 145 -6.45 -1.35 22.70
C PRO A 145 -5.22 -2.03 23.31
N LEU A 146 -4.47 -1.27 24.11
CA LEU A 146 -3.40 -1.83 24.92
C LEU A 146 -3.98 -2.81 25.95
N SER A 147 -3.27 -3.90 26.22
CA SER A 147 -3.57 -4.72 27.39
C SER A 147 -3.22 -3.95 28.67
N ALA A 148 -3.75 -4.39 29.83
CA ALA A 148 -3.40 -3.79 31.11
C ALA A 148 -1.90 -3.87 31.40
N GLU A 149 -1.25 -4.97 31.01
CA GLU A 149 0.18 -5.18 31.13
C GLU A 149 0.98 -4.27 30.20
N GLU A 150 0.51 -4.05 28.98
CA GLU A 150 1.14 -3.11 28.03
C GLU A 150 1.02 -1.68 28.52
N GLN A 151 -0.16 -1.25 28.98
CA GLN A 151 -0.36 0.06 29.59
C GLN A 151 0.61 0.28 30.74
N THR A 152 0.65 -0.68 31.69
CA THR A 152 1.53 -0.61 32.86
C THR A 152 3.01 -0.56 32.45
N ARG A 153 3.41 -1.31 31.41
CA ARG A 153 4.79 -1.30 30.89
C ARG A 153 5.17 0.07 30.32
N TRP A 154 4.30 0.68 29.52
CA TRP A 154 4.60 1.97 28.90
C TRP A 154 4.56 3.12 29.92
N GLU A 155 3.69 3.05 30.93
CA GLU A 155 3.73 3.95 32.08
C GLU A 155 5.04 3.82 32.86
N ALA A 156 5.55 2.60 33.06
CA ALA A 156 6.86 2.38 33.68
C ALA A 156 8.01 2.96 32.83
N VAL A 157 7.97 2.80 31.50
CA VAL A 157 8.94 3.43 30.59
C VAL A 157 8.93 4.96 30.74
N ALA A 158 7.74 5.58 30.78
CA ALA A 158 7.61 7.02 30.97
C ALA A 158 8.18 7.46 32.32
N ALA A 159 7.95 6.70 33.39
CA ALA A 159 8.46 7.00 34.73
C ALA A 159 10.00 6.86 34.80
N ASP A 160 10.53 5.73 34.32
CA ASP A 160 11.92 5.35 34.49
C ASP A 160 12.85 6.19 33.60
N LEU A 161 12.43 6.50 32.37
CA LEU A 161 13.25 7.25 31.40
C LEU A 161 12.91 8.74 31.35
N GLY A 162 11.81 9.17 31.97
CA GLY A 162 11.43 10.59 32.02
C GLY A 162 12.21 11.40 33.06
N GLU A 163 12.88 10.77 34.03
CA GLU A 163 13.62 11.45 35.11
C GLU A 163 12.79 12.51 35.87
N GLY A 164 11.46 12.34 35.93
CA GLY A 164 10.52 13.30 36.52
C GLY A 164 9.99 14.37 35.56
N ASP A 165 10.50 14.45 34.33
CA ASP A 165 9.94 15.25 33.24
C ASP A 165 8.92 14.43 32.44
N GLY A 166 7.65 14.84 32.49
CA GLY A 166 6.56 14.17 31.78
C GLY A 166 6.71 14.23 30.26
N TRP A 167 7.28 15.31 29.70
CA TRP A 167 7.50 15.41 28.26
C TRP A 167 8.60 14.46 27.79
N LEU A 168 9.69 14.37 28.55
CA LEU A 168 10.75 13.40 28.27
C LEU A 168 10.21 11.97 28.36
N GLY A 169 9.44 11.66 29.41
CA GLY A 169 8.82 10.35 29.58
C GLY A 169 7.94 9.95 28.40
N LEU A 170 7.06 10.85 27.93
CA LEU A 170 6.21 10.60 26.76
C LEU A 170 7.01 10.52 25.45
N GLN A 171 8.09 11.29 25.29
CA GLN A 171 8.99 11.16 24.14
C GLN A 171 9.59 9.74 24.08
N MET A 172 10.04 9.22 25.22
CA MET A 172 10.62 7.87 25.32
C MET A 172 9.58 6.77 25.08
N VAL A 173 8.33 6.97 25.52
CA VAL A 173 7.22 6.09 25.16
C VAL A 173 6.99 6.08 23.65
N VAL A 174 6.89 7.25 23.01
CA VAL A 174 6.64 7.34 21.57
C VAL A 174 7.77 6.66 20.80
N SER A 175 9.04 6.96 21.12
CA SER A 175 10.18 6.27 20.50
C SER A 175 10.07 4.75 20.68
N GLY A 176 9.90 4.28 21.91
CA GLY A 176 9.81 2.85 22.22
C GLY A 176 8.65 2.13 21.52
N MET A 177 7.49 2.78 21.41
CA MET A 177 6.33 2.23 20.70
C MET A 177 6.57 2.12 19.19
N LEU A 178 7.24 3.09 18.56
CA LEU A 178 7.53 3.08 17.12
C LEU A 178 8.55 2.03 16.68
N GLN A 179 9.23 1.38 17.62
CA GLN A 179 10.11 0.23 17.38
C GLN A 179 9.61 -1.08 18.02
N ALA A 180 8.47 -1.04 18.70
CA ALA A 180 7.91 -2.23 19.35
C ALA A 180 7.46 -3.27 18.31
N PRO A 181 7.54 -4.58 18.59
CA PRO A 181 7.06 -5.61 17.67
C PRO A 181 5.58 -5.43 17.27
N SER A 182 4.72 -5.01 18.21
CA SER A 182 3.29 -4.72 17.94
C SER A 182 3.10 -3.57 16.94
N PHE A 183 4.09 -2.69 16.78
CA PHE A 183 4.10 -1.61 15.81
C PHE A 183 4.75 -2.03 14.48
N VAL A 184 5.93 -2.65 14.53
CA VAL A 184 6.70 -3.01 13.32
C VAL A 184 6.06 -4.16 12.57
N TYR A 185 5.32 -5.04 13.25
CA TYR A 185 4.59 -6.14 12.63
C TYR A 185 3.08 -5.92 12.69
N ARG A 186 2.40 -6.36 11.63
CA ARG A 186 0.94 -6.50 11.60
C ARG A 186 0.64 -7.89 12.11
N VAL A 187 0.03 -7.96 13.29
CA VAL A 187 -0.35 -9.25 13.88
C VAL A 187 -1.58 -9.78 13.13
N GLU A 188 -1.44 -10.95 12.50
CA GLU A 188 -2.50 -11.63 11.74
C GLU A 188 -2.59 -13.10 12.21
N LEU A 189 -2.70 -13.30 13.52
CA LEU A 189 -2.74 -14.63 14.14
C LEU A 189 -4.14 -15.26 14.09
N GLY A 190 -5.18 -14.42 14.07
CA GLY A 190 -6.57 -14.83 14.12
C GLY A 190 -6.95 -15.50 15.44
N GLU A 191 -8.25 -15.76 15.56
CA GLU A 191 -8.87 -16.51 16.64
C GLU A 191 -9.66 -17.70 16.07
N PRO A 192 -9.95 -18.75 16.87
CA PRO A 192 -10.79 -19.85 16.40
C PRO A 192 -12.12 -19.35 15.84
N ASP A 193 -12.50 -19.84 14.66
CA ASP A 193 -13.80 -19.52 14.07
C ASP A 193 -14.92 -20.17 14.88
N GLU A 194 -15.99 -19.40 15.16
CA GLU A 194 -17.09 -19.85 16.00
C GLU A 194 -17.94 -20.95 15.34
N ALA A 195 -18.04 -20.94 14.01
CA ALA A 195 -18.77 -21.94 13.24
C ALA A 195 -17.94 -23.21 12.99
N ASP A 196 -16.62 -23.07 12.89
CA ASP A 196 -15.69 -24.18 12.71
C ASP A 196 -14.34 -23.92 13.42
N PRO A 197 -14.14 -24.44 14.65
CA PRO A 197 -12.92 -24.23 15.41
C PRO A 197 -11.64 -24.79 14.77
N THR A 198 -11.75 -25.57 13.68
CA THR A 198 -10.59 -26.00 12.88
C THR A 198 -10.05 -24.87 11.98
N ARG A 199 -10.84 -23.81 11.79
CA ARG A 199 -10.48 -22.60 11.07
C ARG A 199 -10.13 -21.48 12.04
N ARG A 200 -9.35 -20.52 11.54
CA ARG A 200 -9.13 -19.25 12.23
C ARG A 200 -9.78 -18.13 11.42
N ARG A 201 -10.41 -17.21 12.13
CA ARG A 201 -10.91 -15.95 11.59
C ARG A 201 -10.08 -14.80 12.13
N TYR A 202 -9.97 -13.73 11.37
CA TYR A 202 -9.41 -12.49 11.90
C TYR A 202 -10.32 -11.93 13.00
N THR A 203 -9.70 -11.36 14.03
CA THR A 203 -10.42 -10.48 14.96
C THR A 203 -10.83 -9.19 14.25
N GLY A 204 -11.79 -8.45 14.80
CA GLY A 204 -12.18 -7.13 14.26
C GLY A 204 -10.99 -6.17 14.08
N PHE A 205 -10.02 -6.14 15.02
CA PHE A 205 -8.84 -5.28 14.94
C PHE A 205 -7.83 -5.73 13.88
N GLU A 206 -7.66 -7.04 13.70
CA GLU A 206 -6.85 -7.59 12.61
C GLU A 206 -7.48 -7.26 11.25
N MET A 207 -8.81 -7.36 11.14
CA MET A 207 -9.54 -6.97 9.93
C MET A 207 -9.43 -5.47 9.65
N ALA A 208 -9.55 -4.61 10.67
CA ALA A 208 -9.32 -3.17 10.55
C ALA A 208 -7.93 -2.86 9.99
N SER A 209 -6.90 -3.48 10.57
CA SER A 209 -5.52 -3.33 10.12
C SER A 209 -5.34 -3.83 8.68
N ARG A 210 -5.92 -4.98 8.34
CA ARG A 210 -5.85 -5.54 7.00
C ARG A 210 -6.49 -4.62 5.97
N LEU A 211 -7.68 -4.08 6.26
CA LEU A 211 -8.38 -3.13 5.39
C LEU A 211 -7.59 -1.84 5.20
N SER A 212 -7.06 -1.24 6.28
CA SER A 212 -6.35 0.04 6.19
C SER A 212 -5.04 -0.10 5.40
N TYR A 213 -4.25 -1.15 5.65
CA TYR A 213 -3.00 -1.33 4.93
C TYR A 213 -3.21 -1.79 3.49
N LEU A 214 -4.31 -2.50 3.20
CA LEU A 214 -4.67 -2.85 1.83
C LEU A 214 -5.13 -1.63 1.03
N LEU A 215 -5.97 -0.77 1.62
CA LEU A 215 -6.68 0.27 0.89
C LEU A 215 -6.05 1.66 1.02
N TRP A 216 -5.30 1.93 2.09
CA TRP A 216 -4.63 3.22 2.35
C TRP A 216 -3.12 3.09 2.54
N ASN A 217 -2.58 1.87 2.60
CA ASN A 217 -1.15 1.62 2.84
C ASN A 217 -0.63 2.30 4.13
N THR A 218 -1.47 2.36 5.16
CA THR A 218 -1.18 3.00 6.46
C THR A 218 -2.07 2.43 7.59
N THR A 219 -1.87 2.91 8.81
CA THR A 219 -2.61 2.51 10.03
C THR A 219 -4.11 2.85 9.94
N PRO A 220 -5.02 2.07 10.56
CA PRO A 220 -6.44 2.38 10.64
C PRO A 220 -6.71 3.71 11.36
N ASP A 221 -7.74 4.43 10.94
CA ASP A 221 -8.26 5.59 11.66
C ASP A 221 -9.14 5.17 12.85
N ASP A 222 -9.44 6.13 13.73
CA ASP A 222 -10.24 5.84 14.92
C ASP A 222 -11.63 5.31 14.58
N THR A 223 -12.24 5.76 13.47
CA THR A 223 -13.54 5.24 13.01
C THR A 223 -13.47 3.75 12.69
N LEU A 224 -12.40 3.28 12.04
CA LEU A 224 -12.23 1.87 11.72
C LEU A 224 -11.90 1.04 12.96
N LEU A 225 -11.10 1.58 13.89
CA LEU A 225 -10.81 0.94 15.16
C LEU A 225 -12.05 0.88 16.09
N ASP A 226 -12.93 1.87 16.02
CA ASP A 226 -14.21 1.89 16.76
C ASP A 226 -15.17 0.84 16.19
N ALA A 227 -15.26 0.71 14.86
CA ALA A 227 -16.04 -0.34 14.20
C ALA A 227 -15.52 -1.74 14.56
N ALA A 228 -14.19 -1.90 14.65
CA ALA A 228 -13.59 -3.14 15.15
C ALA A 228 -14.00 -3.43 16.60
N ALA A 229 -13.94 -2.44 17.48
CA ALA A 229 -14.32 -2.58 18.89
C ALA A 229 -15.81 -2.90 19.08
N ALA A 230 -16.67 -2.41 18.18
CA ALA A 230 -18.11 -2.66 18.18
C ALA A 230 -18.51 -4.05 17.64
N GLY A 231 -17.56 -4.80 17.05
CA GLY A 231 -17.83 -6.09 16.40
C GLY A 231 -18.39 -5.97 14.99
N ASP A 232 -18.46 -4.76 14.42
CA ASP A 232 -19.01 -4.55 13.07
C ASP A 232 -18.15 -5.26 12.01
N LEU A 233 -16.83 -5.35 12.24
CA LEU A 233 -15.88 -5.98 11.33
C LEU A 233 -15.84 -7.51 11.42
N ASP A 234 -16.60 -8.12 12.34
CA ASP A 234 -16.79 -9.57 12.39
C ASP A 234 -17.80 -10.06 11.34
N HIS A 235 -18.43 -9.14 10.60
CA HIS A 235 -19.48 -9.43 9.62
C HIS A 235 -19.18 -8.81 8.26
N ALA A 236 -19.48 -9.55 7.19
CA ALA A 236 -19.23 -9.13 5.82
C ALA A 236 -19.89 -7.77 5.47
N ALA A 237 -21.05 -7.46 6.05
CA ALA A 237 -21.74 -6.19 5.82
C ALA A 237 -20.97 -5.00 6.41
N GLY A 238 -20.40 -5.13 7.61
CA GLY A 238 -19.59 -4.07 8.22
C GLY A 238 -18.24 -3.91 7.51
N VAL A 239 -17.65 -5.02 7.07
CA VAL A 239 -16.44 -5.00 6.22
C VAL A 239 -16.71 -4.28 4.89
N ASP A 240 -17.80 -4.58 4.17
CA ASP A 240 -18.17 -3.89 2.92
C ASP A 240 -18.41 -2.39 3.15
N GLN A 241 -19.14 -2.04 4.21
CA GLN A 241 -19.40 -0.64 4.57
C GLN A 241 -18.10 0.14 4.79
N GLN A 242 -17.20 -0.40 5.61
CA GLN A 242 -15.92 0.26 5.90
C GLN A 242 -15.02 0.27 4.68
N ALA A 243 -14.93 -0.81 3.90
CA ALA A 243 -14.14 -0.83 2.67
C ALA A 243 -14.59 0.26 1.66
N ARG A 244 -15.90 0.46 1.48
CA ARG A 244 -16.43 1.55 0.64
C ARG A 244 -16.07 2.93 1.17
N ARG A 245 -16.11 3.13 2.48
CA ARG A 245 -15.69 4.38 3.12
C ARG A 245 -14.21 4.65 2.85
N LEU A 246 -13.35 3.64 3.06
CA LEU A 246 -11.91 3.75 2.82
C LEU A 246 -11.63 4.07 1.34
N LEU A 247 -12.31 3.40 0.41
CA LEU A 247 -12.16 3.64 -1.04
C LEU A 247 -12.63 5.04 -1.49
N ALA A 248 -13.50 5.70 -0.73
CA ALA A 248 -13.96 7.05 -1.03
C ALA A 248 -12.99 8.15 -0.53
N ASP A 249 -12.01 7.79 0.30
CA ASP A 249 -11.01 8.71 0.85
C ASP A 249 -9.86 8.95 -0.15
N PRO A 250 -9.33 10.18 -0.26
CA PRO A 250 -8.20 10.48 -1.16
C PRO A 250 -6.97 9.57 -0.98
N ARG A 251 -6.72 9.06 0.23
CA ARG A 251 -5.62 8.11 0.49
C ARG A 251 -5.72 6.84 -0.34
N ALA A 252 -6.93 6.40 -0.70
CA ALA A 252 -7.11 5.23 -1.54
C ALA A 252 -6.57 5.43 -2.97
N SER A 253 -6.65 6.65 -3.51
CA SER A 253 -6.04 6.95 -4.82
C SER A 253 -4.52 6.75 -4.78
N GLN A 254 -3.86 7.23 -3.73
CA GLN A 254 -2.42 7.05 -3.57
C GLN A 254 -2.05 5.57 -3.44
N ALA A 255 -2.76 4.80 -2.62
CA ALA A 255 -2.51 3.37 -2.46
C ALA A 255 -2.67 2.59 -3.78
N VAL A 256 -3.67 2.93 -4.60
CA VAL A 256 -3.84 2.35 -5.94
C VAL A 256 -2.67 2.70 -6.85
N GLN A 257 -2.22 3.95 -6.86
CA GLN A 257 -1.06 4.37 -7.66
C GLN A 257 0.22 3.61 -7.24
N ASP A 258 0.44 3.42 -5.93
CA ASP A 258 1.58 2.69 -5.40
C ASP A 258 1.52 1.19 -5.74
N PHE A 259 0.32 0.59 -5.67
CA PHE A 259 0.09 -0.78 -6.10
C PHE A 259 0.47 -0.97 -7.57
N PHE A 260 -0.01 -0.10 -8.47
CA PHE A 260 0.30 -0.22 -9.89
C PHE A 260 1.77 0.12 -10.20
N ALA A 261 2.40 1.02 -9.43
CA ALA A 261 3.82 1.28 -9.55
C ALA A 261 4.67 0.02 -9.26
N GLN A 262 4.27 -0.78 -8.27
CA GLN A 262 4.90 -2.09 -7.99
C GLN A 262 4.52 -3.14 -9.02
N TYR A 263 3.23 -3.25 -9.36
CA TYR A 263 2.74 -4.24 -10.33
C TYR A 263 3.40 -4.10 -11.70
N PHE A 264 3.66 -2.87 -12.14
CA PHE A 264 4.37 -2.57 -13.38
C PHE A 264 5.89 -2.43 -13.22
N ASP A 265 6.41 -2.67 -12.01
CA ASP A 265 7.84 -2.61 -11.67
C ASP A 265 8.51 -1.28 -12.08
N LEU A 266 7.81 -0.17 -11.86
CA LEU A 266 8.29 1.18 -12.22
C LEU A 266 9.54 1.60 -11.41
N GLY A 267 9.92 0.83 -10.39
CA GLY A 267 11.19 1.00 -9.68
C GLY A 267 12.41 0.76 -10.59
N ARG A 268 12.27 -0.08 -11.62
CA ARG A 268 13.36 -0.33 -12.59
C ARG A 268 13.82 0.93 -13.33
N LEU A 269 12.98 1.96 -13.42
CA LEU A 269 13.34 3.25 -14.00
C LEU A 269 14.52 3.92 -13.28
N ASP A 270 14.75 3.65 -11.99
CA ASP A 270 15.88 4.22 -11.24
C ASP A 270 17.23 3.72 -11.76
N GLY A 271 17.26 2.53 -12.35
CA GLY A 271 18.44 1.97 -12.99
C GLY A 271 18.57 2.29 -14.48
N VAL A 272 17.58 2.96 -15.09
CA VAL A 272 17.62 3.26 -16.52
C VAL A 272 18.49 4.50 -16.73
N THR A 273 19.63 4.27 -17.37
CA THR A 273 20.53 5.35 -17.82
C THR A 273 20.64 5.34 -19.34
N ARG A 274 20.93 6.51 -19.92
CA ARG A 274 21.15 6.70 -21.36
C ARG A 274 22.39 7.54 -21.58
N ASP A 275 23.11 7.24 -22.65
CA ASP A 275 24.18 8.12 -23.10
C ASP A 275 23.58 9.46 -23.57
N VAL A 276 23.84 10.53 -22.82
CA VAL A 276 23.28 11.87 -23.08
C VAL A 276 23.78 12.43 -24.42
N ALA A 277 24.94 12.00 -24.90
CA ALA A 277 25.44 12.42 -26.22
C ALA A 277 24.57 11.84 -27.35
N SER A 278 24.12 10.60 -27.20
CA SER A 278 23.24 9.91 -28.15
C SER A 278 21.76 10.25 -27.96
N TYR A 279 21.33 10.50 -26.73
CA TYR A 279 19.94 10.74 -26.34
C TYR A 279 19.79 12.01 -25.50
N PRO A 280 19.97 13.21 -26.08
CA PRO A 280 19.98 14.47 -25.33
C PRO A 280 18.63 14.83 -24.70
N GLN A 281 17.54 14.19 -25.13
CA GLN A 281 16.20 14.35 -24.55
C GLN A 281 16.00 13.52 -23.28
N PHE A 282 16.88 12.55 -22.99
CA PHE A 282 16.81 11.74 -21.77
C PHE A 282 17.52 12.48 -20.62
N SER A 283 16.82 13.47 -20.06
CA SER A 283 17.24 14.21 -18.87
C SER A 283 17.25 13.30 -17.63
N GLU A 284 17.97 13.73 -16.59
CA GLU A 284 17.97 13.08 -15.28
C GLU A 284 16.57 13.02 -14.63
N GLY A 285 15.69 13.99 -14.93
CA GLY A 285 14.32 14.04 -14.43
C GLY A 285 13.31 13.19 -15.20
N LEU A 286 13.64 12.75 -16.42
CA LEU A 286 12.71 12.04 -17.29
C LEU A 286 12.19 10.70 -16.72
N PRO A 287 13.01 9.86 -16.05
CA PRO A 287 12.51 8.64 -15.40
C PRO A 287 11.40 8.90 -14.38
N GLU A 288 11.53 9.93 -13.55
CA GLU A 288 10.47 10.31 -12.59
C GLU A 288 9.24 10.85 -13.33
N ALA A 289 9.44 11.59 -14.42
CA ALA A 289 8.33 12.06 -15.23
C ALA A 289 7.54 10.90 -15.85
N MET A 290 8.23 9.90 -16.41
CA MET A 290 7.64 8.66 -16.94
C MET A 290 6.89 7.87 -15.86
N ARG A 291 7.44 7.79 -14.64
CA ARG A 291 6.77 7.15 -13.51
C ARG A 291 5.48 7.87 -13.14
N THR A 292 5.53 9.20 -13.06
CA THR A 292 4.38 10.04 -12.73
C THR A 292 3.29 9.96 -13.81
N GLU A 293 3.67 9.88 -15.09
CA GLU A 293 2.73 9.65 -16.20
C GLU A 293 1.90 8.38 -15.98
N VAL A 294 2.54 7.25 -15.70
CA VAL A 294 1.84 5.97 -15.49
C VAL A 294 0.90 6.06 -14.28
N ARG A 295 1.36 6.67 -13.17
CA ARG A 295 0.54 6.88 -11.97
C ARG A 295 -0.71 7.73 -12.25
N LEU A 296 -0.55 8.85 -12.94
CA LEU A 296 -1.67 9.73 -13.30
C LEU A 296 -2.64 9.06 -14.29
N MET A 297 -2.13 8.26 -15.23
CA MET A 297 -2.98 7.50 -16.14
C MET A 297 -3.84 6.48 -15.38
N VAL A 298 -3.24 5.75 -14.43
CA VAL A 298 -3.97 4.81 -13.57
C VAL A 298 -5.03 5.55 -12.74
N ASP A 299 -4.68 6.67 -12.10
CA ASP A 299 -5.62 7.49 -11.32
C ASP A 299 -6.80 7.98 -12.17
N ASP A 300 -6.56 8.42 -13.41
CA ASP A 300 -7.62 8.86 -14.31
C ASP A 300 -8.62 7.75 -14.64
N PHE A 301 -8.14 6.54 -14.88
CA PHE A 301 -9.00 5.37 -15.15
C PHE A 301 -9.79 4.92 -13.93
N VAL A 302 -9.11 4.78 -12.79
CA VAL A 302 -9.70 4.18 -11.58
C VAL A 302 -10.61 5.18 -10.88
N ASN A 303 -10.18 6.43 -10.70
CA ASN A 303 -10.84 7.38 -9.81
C ASN A 303 -11.64 8.45 -10.53
N ARG A 304 -11.25 8.87 -11.74
CA ARG A 304 -11.87 10.04 -12.41
C ARG A 304 -12.94 9.66 -13.42
N ARG A 305 -12.65 8.70 -14.30
CA ARG A 305 -13.53 8.42 -15.46
C ARG A 305 -14.53 7.29 -15.23
N GLN A 306 -14.43 6.53 -14.14
CA GLN A 306 -15.16 5.27 -13.94
C GLN A 306 -15.08 4.39 -15.21
N ALA A 307 -13.90 4.37 -15.84
CA ALA A 307 -13.70 3.75 -17.13
C ALA A 307 -13.41 2.26 -16.96
N ASP A 308 -13.60 1.50 -18.05
CA ASP A 308 -13.11 0.14 -18.11
C ASP A 308 -11.58 0.13 -18.06
N VAL A 309 -11.00 -0.52 -17.04
CA VAL A 309 -9.55 -0.61 -16.85
C VAL A 309 -8.84 -1.20 -18.08
N ARG A 310 -9.51 -2.02 -18.89
CA ARG A 310 -8.95 -2.56 -20.14
C ARG A 310 -8.59 -1.48 -21.16
N GLY A 311 -9.22 -0.31 -21.07
CA GLY A 311 -8.89 0.84 -21.92
C GLY A 311 -7.48 1.39 -21.68
N VAL A 312 -6.82 1.02 -20.57
CA VAL A 312 -5.42 1.37 -20.29
C VAL A 312 -4.48 0.90 -21.42
N PHE A 313 -4.86 -0.16 -22.15
CA PHE A 313 -4.06 -0.73 -23.24
C PHE A 313 -4.31 -0.08 -24.61
N SER A 314 -5.30 0.80 -24.74
CA SER A 314 -5.66 1.40 -26.03
C SER A 314 -5.88 2.92 -25.98
N THR A 315 -5.90 3.53 -24.78
CA THR A 315 -6.07 4.97 -24.60
C THR A 315 -4.99 5.77 -25.31
N ARG A 316 -5.37 6.89 -25.93
CA ARG A 316 -4.43 7.89 -26.41
C ARG A 316 -4.33 9.10 -25.48
N ARG A 317 -5.21 9.19 -24.49
CA ARG A 317 -5.12 10.15 -23.40
C ARG A 317 -3.98 9.75 -22.46
N THR A 318 -3.06 10.67 -22.20
CA THR A 318 -2.00 10.53 -21.20
C THR A 318 -1.75 11.86 -20.46
N PHE A 319 -0.80 11.88 -19.54
CA PHE A 319 -0.40 13.06 -18.78
C PHE A 319 1.07 13.34 -19.01
N VAL A 320 1.40 14.57 -19.39
CA VAL A 320 2.78 14.97 -19.68
C VAL A 320 3.14 16.23 -18.89
N ASN A 321 4.39 16.25 -18.40
CA ASN A 321 5.07 17.47 -17.98
C ASN A 321 5.85 18.04 -19.20
N SER A 322 6.59 19.13 -19.02
CA SER A 322 7.33 19.75 -20.15
C SER A 322 8.37 18.81 -20.77
N GLU A 323 8.99 17.92 -19.99
CA GLU A 323 10.01 16.98 -20.47
C GLU A 323 9.40 15.86 -21.31
N LEU A 324 8.31 15.24 -20.83
CA LEU A 324 7.57 14.23 -21.59
C LEU A 324 6.92 14.79 -22.85
N ALA A 325 6.41 16.02 -22.79
CA ALA A 325 5.84 16.68 -23.96
C ALA A 325 6.88 16.84 -25.07
N ALA A 326 8.12 17.23 -24.72
CA ALA A 326 9.23 17.32 -25.65
C ALA A 326 9.65 15.94 -26.20
N LEU A 327 9.69 14.91 -25.35
CA LEU A 327 9.98 13.53 -25.77
C LEU A 327 8.93 12.98 -26.74
N TYR A 328 7.65 13.29 -26.51
CA TYR A 328 6.54 12.80 -27.32
C TYR A 328 6.25 13.67 -28.54
N GLY A 329 6.84 14.86 -28.61
CA GLY A 329 6.61 15.81 -29.70
C GLY A 329 5.17 16.36 -29.70
N VAL A 330 4.58 16.57 -28.52
CA VAL A 330 3.22 17.09 -28.36
C VAL A 330 3.22 18.46 -27.70
N GLU A 331 2.27 19.30 -28.08
CA GLU A 331 2.04 20.57 -27.39
C GLU A 331 1.26 20.32 -26.09
N ALA A 332 1.74 20.90 -24.99
CA ALA A 332 1.18 20.71 -23.66
C ALA A 332 1.13 22.06 -22.93
N GLU A 333 0.12 22.88 -23.25
CA GLU A 333 -0.04 24.20 -22.65
C GLU A 333 -0.21 24.09 -21.12
N GLY A 334 0.56 24.89 -20.37
CA GLY A 334 0.57 24.86 -18.91
C GLY A 334 1.43 23.76 -18.27
N ALA A 335 2.01 22.86 -19.07
CA ALA A 335 2.98 21.90 -18.57
C ALA A 335 4.27 22.61 -18.13
N THR A 336 4.80 22.22 -16.97
CA THR A 336 6.11 22.67 -16.47
C THR A 336 6.94 21.45 -16.10
N PRO A 337 8.20 21.57 -15.64
CA PRO A 337 8.97 20.40 -15.21
C PRO A 337 8.27 19.60 -14.09
N ILE A 338 7.48 20.27 -13.25
CA ILE A 338 6.78 19.66 -12.09
C ILE A 338 5.26 19.55 -12.27
N ALA A 339 4.67 20.29 -13.21
CA ALA A 339 3.22 20.30 -13.43
C ALA A 339 2.85 19.48 -14.67
N PHE A 340 2.00 18.46 -14.45
CA PHE A 340 1.49 17.58 -15.50
C PHE A 340 0.13 18.07 -15.99
N VAL A 341 -0.07 17.99 -17.30
CA VAL A 341 -1.36 18.29 -17.94
C VAL A 341 -1.82 17.11 -18.79
N PRO A 342 -3.14 16.86 -18.87
CA PRO A 342 -3.67 15.83 -19.75
C PRO A 342 -3.51 16.24 -21.21
N VAL A 343 -3.09 15.30 -22.05
CA VAL A 343 -2.98 15.49 -23.51
C VAL A 343 -3.56 14.28 -24.24
N GLU A 344 -3.99 14.49 -25.49
CA GLU A 344 -4.38 13.42 -26.39
C GLU A 344 -3.23 13.17 -27.38
N LEU A 345 -2.73 11.95 -27.44
CA LEU A 345 -1.65 11.57 -28.36
C LEU A 345 -2.18 11.52 -29.81
N PRO A 346 -1.44 12.04 -30.80
CA PRO A 346 -1.88 12.13 -32.20
C PRO A 346 -2.39 10.80 -32.74
N GLU A 347 -3.52 10.72 -33.45
CA GLU A 347 -4.12 9.45 -33.91
C GLU A 347 -3.19 8.62 -34.81
N ASP A 348 -2.39 9.30 -35.64
CA ASP A 348 -1.39 8.74 -36.55
C ASP A 348 -0.03 8.49 -35.89
N GLY A 349 0.11 8.83 -34.61
CA GLY A 349 1.34 8.63 -33.85
C GLY A 349 1.57 7.17 -33.42
N PRO A 350 2.81 6.80 -33.07
CA PRO A 350 3.17 5.43 -32.69
C PRO A 350 2.75 5.03 -31.27
N ARG A 351 2.17 5.96 -30.49
CA ARG A 351 1.85 5.76 -29.07
C ARG A 351 0.35 5.62 -28.85
N ALA A 352 -0.05 4.50 -28.28
CA ALA A 352 -1.37 4.25 -27.72
C ALA A 352 -1.27 3.19 -26.62
N GLY A 353 -1.89 3.47 -25.48
CA GLY A 353 -1.93 2.58 -24.34
C GLY A 353 -0.61 2.42 -23.60
N LEU A 354 -0.72 1.75 -22.46
CA LEU A 354 0.33 1.55 -21.46
C LEU A 354 1.67 1.06 -22.03
N LEU A 355 1.64 0.07 -22.92
CA LEU A 355 2.85 -0.59 -23.43
C LEU A 355 3.69 0.29 -24.35
N THR A 356 3.13 1.41 -24.82
CA THR A 356 3.82 2.37 -25.69
C THR A 356 4.25 3.64 -24.95
N LEU A 357 4.02 3.71 -23.64
CA LEU A 357 4.48 4.84 -22.82
C LEU A 357 6.00 4.80 -22.63
N GLY A 358 6.58 5.97 -22.41
CA GLY A 358 8.01 6.17 -22.20
C GLY A 358 8.57 5.25 -21.12
N ALA A 359 7.85 5.09 -20.01
CA ALA A 359 8.24 4.19 -18.92
C ALA A 359 8.51 2.77 -19.40
N PHE A 360 7.55 2.15 -20.10
CA PHE A 360 7.64 0.76 -20.54
C PHE A 360 8.70 0.59 -21.63
N LEU A 361 8.79 1.52 -22.57
CA LEU A 361 9.82 1.46 -23.61
C LEU A 361 11.22 1.64 -23.01
N ALA A 362 11.40 2.57 -22.06
CA ALA A 362 12.68 2.84 -21.43
C ALA A 362 13.17 1.67 -20.57
N MET A 363 12.28 1.03 -19.79
CA MET A 363 12.62 -0.14 -18.98
C MET A 363 12.95 -1.40 -19.81
N ASN A 364 12.48 -1.48 -21.05
CA ASN A 364 12.69 -2.64 -21.94
C ASN A 364 13.68 -2.35 -23.09
N ALA A 365 14.34 -1.19 -23.08
CA ALA A 365 15.34 -0.80 -24.07
C ALA A 365 16.78 -0.94 -23.54
N HIS A 366 17.70 -1.42 -24.38
CA HIS A 366 19.13 -1.49 -24.07
C HIS A 366 19.73 -0.10 -23.92
N GLU A 367 20.68 0.13 -23.02
CA GLU A 367 21.25 1.46 -22.72
C GLU A 367 21.65 2.27 -23.96
N THR A 368 22.23 1.61 -24.97
CA THR A 368 22.66 2.22 -26.25
C THR A 368 21.62 2.20 -27.36
N GLU A 369 20.53 1.43 -27.23
CA GLU A 369 19.55 1.20 -28.30
C GLU A 369 18.11 1.24 -27.79
N THR A 370 17.22 1.93 -28.49
CA THR A 370 15.78 1.80 -28.29
C THR A 370 15.29 0.47 -28.87
N SER A 371 15.04 -0.53 -28.02
CA SER A 371 14.70 -1.94 -28.36
C SER A 371 13.38 -2.12 -29.16
N PRO A 372 13.17 -3.25 -29.89
CA PRO A 372 14.08 -3.83 -30.86
C PRO A 372 13.36 -4.16 -32.19
N THR A 373 13.97 -3.73 -33.29
CA THR A 373 14.26 -4.61 -34.44
C THR A 373 15.62 -4.21 -34.99
#